data_AF-A0A962H9W8-F1
#
_entry.id   AF-A0A962H9W8-F1
#
_cell.length_a   1.000
_cell.length_b   1.000
_cell.length_c   1.000
_cell.angle_alpha   90.00
_cell.angle_beta   90.00
_cell.angle_gamma   90.00
#
_symmetry.space_group_name_H-M   'P 1'
#
loop_
_entity.id
_entity.type
_entity.pdbx_description
1 polymer ?
#
loop_
_entity_poly.entity_id
_entity_poly.type
_entity_poly.pdbx_seq_one_letter_code
_entity_poly.pdbx_strand_id
1 'polypeptide(L)'
;SNTAMVVLATDTTVEDPTPANNSATDINLRDLLFADGFEQPIVNAPTGSFRLPSSALRNAIDEVASAVYTLTDTHGKAVQVYARMFDGQLQYALAARNSDGLLRLGGWRSFDQEPTLSWTAQATDAGWALTGASLD
;
A
#
# COMPACT_ATOMS: atom_id res chain seq x y z
N SER A 1 -12.09 -19.67 -2.74
CA SER A 1 -12.63 -20.47 -3.84
C SER A 1 -13.92 -19.81 -4.29
N ASN A 2 -13.90 -19.07 -5.41
CA ASN A 2 -15.08 -18.46 -6.03
C ASN A 2 -15.31 -19.22 -7.33
N THR A 3 -16.33 -20.07 -7.37
CA THR A 3 -16.70 -20.80 -8.59
C THR A 3 -18.20 -20.70 -8.76
N ALA A 4 -18.62 -19.89 -9.73
CA ALA A 4 -19.98 -19.93 -10.25
C ALA A 4 -20.07 -21.09 -11.24
N MET A 5 -21.10 -21.93 -11.10
CA MET A 5 -21.35 -23.07 -11.98
C MET A 5 -22.53 -22.73 -12.88
N VAL A 6 -22.30 -22.74 -14.20
CA VAL A 6 -23.37 -22.62 -15.19
C VAL A 6 -23.60 -24.01 -15.81
N VAL A 7 -24.86 -24.44 -15.87
CA VAL A 7 -25.26 -25.67 -16.56
C VAL A 7 -26.02 -25.25 -17.81
N LEU A 8 -25.52 -25.65 -18.98
CA LEU A 8 -26.15 -25.35 -20.27
C LEU A 8 -27.23 -26.40 -20.55
N ALA A 9 -28.48 -25.95 -20.72
CA ALA A 9 -29.55 -26.81 -21.19
C ALA A 9 -29.40 -27.11 -22.69
N THR A 10 -29.88 -28.28 -23.13
CA THR A 10 -29.82 -28.73 -24.53
C THR A 10 -30.63 -27.86 -25.51
N ASP A 11 -31.46 -26.96 -24.98
CA ASP A 11 -32.25 -25.99 -25.75
C ASP A 11 -31.50 -24.65 -25.96
N THR A 12 -30.21 -24.59 -25.60
CA THR A 12 -29.33 -23.42 -25.70
C THR A 12 -29.70 -22.23 -24.81
N THR A 13 -30.67 -22.39 -23.91
CA THR A 13 -30.98 -21.39 -22.89
C THR A 13 -30.01 -21.51 -21.72
N VAL A 14 -29.63 -20.36 -21.14
CA VAL A 14 -28.77 -20.26 -19.96
C VAL A 14 -29.62 -19.76 -18.82
N GLU A 15 -30.01 -20.67 -17.94
CA GLU A 15 -30.71 -20.35 -16.70
C GLU A 15 -29.72 -20.46 -15.54
N ASP A 16 -29.60 -19.40 -14.74
CA ASP A 16 -28.87 -19.45 -13.48
C ASP A 16 -29.83 -19.91 -12.38
N PRO A 17 -29.70 -21.14 -11.86
CA PRO A 17 -30.63 -21.66 -10.86
C PRO A 17 -30.45 -21.02 -9.48
N THR A 18 -29.38 -20.25 -9.26
CA THR A 18 -29.01 -19.68 -7.97
C THR A 18 -28.40 -18.28 -8.11
N PRO A 19 -29.11 -17.29 -8.69
CA PRO A 19 -28.55 -15.97 -8.98
C PRO A 19 -28.04 -15.23 -7.75
N ALA A 20 -28.49 -15.63 -6.55
CA ALA A 20 -28.02 -15.13 -5.26
C ALA A 20 -26.57 -15.50 -4.92
N ASN A 21 -25.94 -16.45 -5.63
CA ASN A 21 -24.54 -16.84 -5.43
C ASN A 21 -23.57 -16.17 -6.42
N ASN A 22 -24.06 -15.31 -7.31
CA ASN A 22 -23.23 -14.44 -8.15
C ASN A 22 -22.66 -13.25 -7.37
N SER A 23 -22.25 -13.49 -6.12
CA SER A 23 -21.50 -12.52 -5.35
C SER A 23 -20.04 -12.56 -5.80
N ALA A 24 -19.72 -11.83 -6.86
CA ALA A 24 -18.36 -11.37 -7.03
C ALA A 24 -18.11 -10.29 -5.98
N THR A 25 -17.42 -10.64 -4.89
CA THR A 25 -16.72 -9.61 -4.12
C THR A 25 -15.65 -9.08 -5.04
N ASP A 26 -15.87 -7.89 -5.61
CA ASP A 26 -14.78 -7.08 -6.14
C ASP A 26 -13.87 -6.81 -4.94
N ILE A 27 -12.90 -7.69 -4.77
CA ILE A 27 -11.79 -7.48 -3.87
C ILE A 27 -11.16 -6.20 -4.41
N ASN A 28 -11.14 -5.12 -3.63
CA ASN A 28 -10.51 -3.84 -3.98
C ASN A 28 -9.09 -4.11 -4.51
N LEU A 29 -8.98 -4.35 -5.82
CA LEU A 29 -7.77 -4.86 -6.42
C LEU A 29 -6.67 -3.81 -6.27
N ARG A 30 -7.06 -2.54 -6.23
CA ARG A 30 -6.20 -1.38 -5.96
C ARG A 30 -5.66 -1.34 -4.54
N ASP A 31 -6.45 -1.74 -3.54
CA ASP A 31 -5.97 -1.81 -2.16
C ASP A 31 -4.96 -2.97 -2.03
N LEU A 32 -5.24 -4.12 -2.66
CA LEU A 32 -4.38 -5.30 -2.60
C LEU A 32 -3.14 -5.25 -3.50
N LEU A 33 -3.16 -4.50 -4.61
CA LEU A 33 -2.01 -4.33 -5.49
C LEU A 33 -0.82 -3.64 -4.79
N PHE A 34 -1.07 -2.88 -3.71
CA PHE A 34 -0.04 -2.09 -3.04
C PHE A 34 0.02 -2.22 -1.51
N ALA A 35 -1.04 -2.69 -0.85
CA ALA A 35 -0.99 -2.97 0.60
C ALA A 35 -0.15 -4.22 0.92
N ASP A 36 -0.18 -5.23 0.03
CA ASP A 36 0.43 -6.53 0.26
C ASP A 36 1.55 -6.79 -0.76
N GLY A 37 2.68 -6.09 -0.61
CA GLY A 37 3.93 -6.80 -0.87
C GLY A 37 3.86 -8.13 -0.09
N PHE A 38 4.28 -9.25 -0.69
CA PHE A 38 4.10 -10.60 -0.13
C PHE A 38 4.54 -10.76 1.35
N GLU A 39 5.34 -9.81 1.87
CA GLU A 39 5.70 -9.66 3.27
C GLU A 39 5.53 -8.20 3.72
N GLN A 40 5.04 -7.98 4.95
CA GLN A 40 5.01 -6.64 5.55
C GLN A 40 6.45 -6.18 5.84
N PRO A 41 6.91 -5.06 5.25
CA PRO A 41 8.26 -4.57 5.50
C PRO A 41 8.47 -4.20 6.98
N ILE A 42 9.53 -4.75 7.58
CA ILE A 42 9.89 -4.52 8.98
C ILE A 42 11.26 -3.85 9.08
N VAL A 43 11.42 -2.94 10.05
CA VAL A 43 12.72 -2.40 10.43
C VAL A 43 13.54 -3.49 11.13
N ASN A 44 14.66 -3.87 10.55
CA ASN A 44 15.51 -4.95 11.05
C ASN A 44 17.02 -4.60 11.10
N ALA A 45 17.38 -3.34 10.85
CA ALA A 45 18.75 -2.85 10.78
C ALA A 45 18.84 -1.37 11.19
N PRO A 46 20.04 -0.85 11.54
CA PRO A 46 20.22 0.55 11.93
C PRO A 46 19.83 1.56 10.84
N THR A 47 19.94 1.17 9.58
CA THR A 47 19.58 1.97 8.42
C THR A 47 18.92 1.09 7.38
N GLY A 48 18.08 1.70 6.55
CA GLY A 48 17.51 1.04 5.39
C GLY A 48 16.95 2.04 4.40
N SER A 49 16.66 1.54 3.19
CA SER A 49 16.03 2.35 2.15
C SER A 49 15.17 1.50 1.23
N PHE A 50 14.19 2.13 0.60
CA PHE A 50 13.30 1.53 -0.38
C PHE A 50 12.98 2.54 -1.48
N ARG A 51 13.24 2.17 -2.74
CA ARG A 51 12.88 2.99 -3.91
C ARG A 51 11.42 2.74 -4.29
N LEU A 52 10.62 3.80 -4.31
CA LEU A 52 9.22 3.71 -4.70
C LEU A 52 9.10 3.61 -6.23
N PRO A 53 8.39 2.61 -6.77
CA PRO A 53 8.29 2.39 -8.22
C PRO A 53 7.27 3.36 -8.85
N SER A 54 7.64 4.63 -9.01
CA SER A 54 6.75 5.69 -9.53
C SER A 54 6.14 5.36 -10.89
N SER A 55 6.92 4.69 -11.76
CA SER A 55 6.47 4.26 -13.09
C SER A 55 5.28 3.31 -13.03
N ALA A 56 5.33 2.32 -12.12
CA ALA A 56 4.23 1.39 -11.90
C ALA A 56 3.03 2.07 -11.21
N LEU A 57 3.30 2.92 -10.21
CA LEU A 57 2.27 3.61 -9.43
C LEU A 57 1.43 4.57 -10.28
N ARG A 58 2.05 5.28 -11.25
CA ARG A 58 1.36 6.24 -12.11
C ARG A 58 0.13 5.67 -12.83
N ASN A 59 0.18 4.39 -13.20
CA ASN A 59 -0.92 3.74 -13.93
C ASN A 59 -2.01 3.17 -13.02
N ALA A 60 -1.77 3.13 -11.71
CA ALA A 60 -2.61 2.43 -10.75
C ALA A 60 -3.16 3.32 -9.62
N ILE A 61 -2.63 4.54 -9.49
CA ILE A 61 -3.04 5.56 -8.52
C ILE A 61 -3.95 6.61 -9.20
N ASP A 62 -4.98 7.07 -8.51
CA ASP A 62 -5.90 8.12 -8.96
C ASP A 62 -5.79 9.36 -8.06
N GLU A 63 -6.77 10.24 -8.13
CA GLU A 63 -6.83 11.46 -7.33
C GLU A 63 -6.99 11.22 -5.82
N VAL A 64 -7.52 10.05 -5.44
CA VAL A 64 -7.65 9.65 -4.04
C VAL A 64 -6.31 9.16 -3.54
N ALA A 65 -5.90 9.70 -2.39
CA ALA A 65 -4.66 9.29 -1.74
C ALA A 65 -4.75 7.84 -1.24
N SER A 66 -3.85 6.99 -1.73
CA SER A 66 -3.72 5.60 -1.31
C SER A 66 -2.37 5.33 -0.67
N ALA A 67 -2.34 4.43 0.31
CA ALA A 67 -1.09 3.96 0.88
C ALA A 67 -0.37 3.04 -0.10
N VAL A 68 0.90 3.33 -0.37
CA VAL A 68 1.72 2.58 -1.35
C VAL A 68 2.90 1.86 -0.73
N TYR A 69 3.22 2.20 0.53
CA TYR A 69 4.26 1.51 1.29
C TYR A 69 4.02 1.70 2.79
N THR A 70 4.25 0.64 3.57
CA THR A 70 4.17 0.67 5.04
C THR A 70 5.41 0.04 5.62
N LEU A 71 5.96 0.65 6.67
CA LEU A 71 7.09 0.11 7.43
C LEU A 71 6.70 0.00 8.91
N THR A 72 6.86 -1.18 9.46
CA THR A 72 6.61 -1.48 10.88
C THR A 72 7.91 -1.64 11.65
N ASP A 73 7.90 -1.31 12.93
CA ASP A 73 8.98 -1.58 13.87
C ASP A 73 8.43 -2.30 15.12
N THR A 74 9.26 -2.42 16.15
CA THR A 74 8.87 -3.08 17.42
C THR A 74 7.66 -2.48 18.12
N HIS A 75 7.26 -1.25 17.78
CA HIS A 75 6.09 -0.57 18.33
C HIS A 75 4.91 -0.52 17.34
N GLY A 76 4.95 -1.31 16.27
CA GLY A 76 3.91 -1.36 15.22
C GLY A 76 4.21 -0.44 14.05
N LYS A 77 3.19 0.16 13.44
CA LYS A 77 3.35 1.01 12.25
C LYS A 77 4.20 2.24 12.57
N ALA A 78 5.34 2.39 11.91
CA ALA A 78 6.29 3.47 12.14
C ALA A 78 6.22 4.52 11.02
N VAL A 79 6.08 4.06 9.78
CA VAL A 79 6.00 4.91 8.59
C VAL A 79 4.95 4.39 7.63
N GLN A 80 4.28 5.31 6.93
CA GLN A 80 3.42 5.01 5.80
C GLN A 80 3.63 6.06 4.69
N VAL A 81 3.84 5.61 3.47
CA VAL A 81 3.91 6.49 2.30
C VAL A 81 2.58 6.45 1.58
N TYR A 82 2.04 7.63 1.31
CA TYR A 82 0.86 7.82 0.49
C TYR A 82 1.25 8.36 -0.88
N ALA A 83 0.52 7.97 -1.91
CA ALA A 83 0.62 8.52 -3.25
C ALA A 83 -0.77 8.92 -3.76
N ARG A 84 -0.81 9.96 -4.61
CA ARG A 84 -1.99 10.39 -5.35
C ARG A 84 -1.59 11.03 -6.67
N MET A 85 -2.51 11.04 -7.64
CA MET A 85 -2.43 11.87 -8.83
C MET A 85 -3.13 13.19 -8.56
N PHE A 86 -2.42 14.31 -8.59
CA PHE A 86 -3.00 15.63 -8.37
C PHE A 86 -2.51 16.57 -9.47
N ASP A 87 -3.43 17.21 -10.18
CA ASP A 87 -3.15 18.05 -11.36
C ASP A 87 -2.25 17.36 -12.40
N GLY A 88 -2.51 16.07 -12.66
CA GLY A 88 -1.73 15.26 -13.61
C GLY A 88 -0.32 14.89 -13.14
N GLN A 89 0.05 15.24 -11.90
CA GLN A 89 1.33 14.90 -11.29
C GLN A 89 1.17 13.85 -10.20
N LEU A 90 2.12 12.90 -10.16
CA LEU A 90 2.20 11.95 -9.07
C LEU A 90 2.84 12.64 -7.87
N GLN A 91 2.07 12.76 -6.78
CA GLN A 91 2.52 13.34 -5.52
C GLN A 91 2.63 12.25 -4.46
N TYR A 92 3.56 12.43 -3.54
CA TYR A 92 3.75 11.59 -2.37
C TYR A 92 3.70 12.39 -1.09
N ALA A 93 3.25 11.75 -0.01
CA ALA A 93 3.38 12.25 1.34
C ALA A 93 3.88 11.16 2.27
N LEU A 94 4.86 11.52 3.10
CA LEU A 94 5.40 10.65 4.13
C LEU A 94 4.63 10.88 5.43
N ALA A 95 4.04 9.83 5.99
CA ALA A 95 3.53 9.85 7.35
C ALA A 95 4.51 9.09 8.27
N ALA A 96 4.95 9.74 9.34
CA ALA A 96 5.83 9.14 10.34
C ALA A 96 5.19 9.19 11.73
N ARG A 97 5.48 8.18 12.55
CA ARG A 97 4.97 8.09 13.92
C ARG A 97 5.64 9.16 14.78
N ASN A 98 4.83 9.99 15.43
CA ASN A 98 5.31 11.02 16.35
C ASN A 98 5.46 10.48 17.78
N SER A 99 5.87 11.36 18.71
CA SER A 99 6.02 11.06 20.14
C SER A 99 4.75 10.54 20.82
N ASP A 100 3.58 10.89 20.28
CA ASP A 100 2.28 10.46 20.83
C ASP A 100 1.86 9.09 20.30
N GLY A 101 2.72 8.43 19.51
CA GLY A 101 2.45 7.12 18.90
C GLY A 101 1.56 7.17 17.66
N LEU A 102 1.16 8.37 17.19
CA LEU A 102 0.28 8.54 16.04
C LEU A 102 1.08 8.87 14.78
N LEU A 103 0.63 8.35 13.64
CA LEU A 103 1.16 8.78 12.34
C LEU A 103 0.74 10.22 12.05
N ARG A 104 1.72 11.06 11.70
CA ARG A 104 1.49 12.44 11.24
C ARG A 104 1.89 12.55 9.79
N LEU A 105 0.93 12.90 8.95
CA LEU A 105 1.16 13.10 7.52
C LEU A 105 1.96 14.39 7.30
N GLY A 106 3.05 14.29 6.55
CA GLY A 106 3.83 15.43 6.08
C GLY A 106 3.21 16.11 4.86
N GLY A 107 3.95 17.04 4.27
CA GLY A 107 3.54 17.73 3.06
C GLY A 107 3.53 16.82 1.82
N TRP A 108 2.59 17.09 0.92
CA TRP A 108 2.56 16.49 -0.41
C TRP A 108 3.63 17.13 -1.31
N ARG A 109 4.33 16.30 -2.08
CA ARG A 109 5.35 16.76 -3.04
C ARG A 109 5.45 15.83 -4.25
N SER A 110 5.77 16.42 -5.39
CA SER A 110 6.17 15.70 -6.60
C SER A 110 7.69 15.50 -6.59
N PHE A 111 8.17 14.47 -7.27
CA PHE A 111 9.58 14.19 -7.46
C PHE A 111 9.89 14.03 -8.95
N ASP A 112 11.03 14.55 -9.39
CA ASP A 112 11.48 14.43 -10.79
C ASP A 112 12.01 13.02 -11.11
N GLN A 113 12.38 12.25 -10.08
CA GLN A 113 12.89 10.89 -10.16
C GLN A 113 12.08 9.97 -9.24
N GLU A 114 12.33 8.66 -9.32
CA GLU A 114 11.75 7.70 -8.38
C GLU A 114 12.23 7.99 -6.94
N PRO A 115 11.34 8.40 -6.03
CA PRO A 115 11.73 8.81 -4.70
C PRO A 115 12.12 7.60 -3.86
N THR A 116 13.08 7.80 -2.98
CA THR A 116 13.63 6.78 -2.09
C THR A 116 13.23 7.10 -0.65
N LEU A 117 12.46 6.20 -0.04
CA LEU A 117 12.24 6.22 1.40
C LEU A 117 13.54 5.75 2.07
N SER A 118 14.10 6.55 2.96
CA SER A 118 15.25 6.18 3.78
C SER A 118 14.89 6.28 5.25
N TRP A 119 15.45 5.41 6.09
CA TRP A 119 15.20 5.44 7.54
C TRP A 119 16.43 5.09 8.36
N THR A 120 16.41 5.57 9.60
CA THR A 120 17.34 5.20 10.67
C THR A 120 16.57 4.57 11.82
N ALA A 121 17.22 3.66 12.53
CA ALA A 121 16.65 2.95 13.64
C ALA A 121 17.68 2.69 14.74
N GLN A 122 17.18 2.47 15.94
CA GLN A 122 17.98 2.12 17.11
C GLN A 122 17.56 0.74 17.61
N ALA A 123 18.54 -0.05 18.04
CA ALA A 123 18.28 -1.34 18.68
C ALA A 123 17.63 -1.13 20.06
N THR A 124 16.68 -1.99 20.38
CA THR A 124 15.97 -2.08 21.66
C THR A 124 15.98 -3.53 22.12
N ASP A 125 15.57 -3.79 23.36
CA ASP A 125 15.47 -5.16 23.88
C ASP A 125 14.46 -6.03 23.11
N ALA A 126 13.52 -5.40 22.40
CA ALA A 126 12.48 -6.07 21.61
C ALA A 126 12.81 -6.16 20.10
N GLY A 127 13.91 -5.56 19.63
CA GLY A 127 14.27 -5.50 18.21
C GLY A 127 14.76 -4.12 17.77
N TRP A 128 14.17 -3.56 16.72
CA TRP A 128 14.52 -2.22 16.21
C TRP A 128 13.36 -1.25 16.34
N ALA A 129 13.68 0.00 16.69
CA ALA A 129 12.72 1.10 16.74
C ALA A 129 13.18 2.21 15.79
N LEU A 130 12.27 2.69 14.95
CA LEU A 130 12.56 3.76 13.99
C LEU A 130 12.82 5.08 14.73
N THR A 131 13.90 5.76 14.36
CA THR A 131 14.30 7.06 14.93
C THR A 131 14.12 8.21 13.95
N GLY A 132 14.16 7.93 12.64
CA GLY A 132 13.97 8.93 11.61
C GLY A 132 13.61 8.30 10.26
N ALA A 133 12.88 9.04 9.45
CA ALA A 133 12.59 8.68 8.07
C ALA A 133 12.52 9.92 7.19
N SER A 134 13.03 9.81 5.97
CA SER A 134 12.92 10.82 4.93
C SER A 134 12.50 10.17 3.62
N LEU A 135 11.97 10.99 2.73
CA LEU A 135 11.64 10.57 1.37
C LEU A 135 12.34 11.56 0.45
N ASP A 136 13.17 11.12 -0.47
CA ASP A 136 14.05 12.00 -1.25
C ASP A 136 14.11 11.57 -2.72
#